data_AF-A0A1A8JQ30-F1
#
_entry.id   AF-A0A1A8JQ30-F1
#
_cell.length_a   1.000
_cell.length_b   1.000
_cell.length_c   1.000
_cell.angle_alpha   90.00
_cell.angle_beta   90.00
_cell.angle_gamma   90.00
#
_symmetry.space_group_name_H-M   'P 1'
#
loop_
_entity.id
_entity.type
_entity.pdbx_description
1 polymer ?
#
loop_
_entity_poly.entity_id
_entity_poly.type
_entity_poly.pdbx_seq_one_letter_code
_entity_poly.pdbx_strand_id
1 'polypeptide(L)'
;MSSTKFKKDKEIIADYETQVKEIRNQLVEQFKCLEQHSESRIQLLQDLQEFFRRKAEIEMEYSRSLEKLAERFSSKIRSSREHQQFKKDQHLLSSVNCWYLLLNQTRRESRDHATLGDIYTNNVIVRLTQISEDVIRLFKKSKEIGIQMHEELVKVTNELYTVMKTYHMYHTESISAESKLKDAEKQEEKQFSKSGDLNVNLLRHEDRQPRRSSVRKIEKMKEKRQAKYSENKLKCTKARNDYLLNLAATNAVVAKYYIHDVSDMIDCCDLGYHASLARTFRTYLSAEYNLETSRHEGLDIIENAVDNLDSRSDKHKIMDMHNQ
;
A
#
# COMPACT_ATOMS: atom_id res chain seq x y z
N MET A 1 7.33 -24.10 -36.20
CA MET A 1 8.37 -23.08 -36.49
C MET A 1 7.66 -21.76 -36.71
N SER A 2 7.80 -20.82 -35.77
CA SER A 2 7.18 -19.49 -35.90
C SER A 2 7.89 -18.74 -37.02
N SER A 3 7.16 -18.33 -38.06
CA SER A 3 7.71 -17.47 -39.10
C SER A 3 8.06 -16.13 -38.45
N THR A 4 9.35 -15.88 -38.25
CA THR A 4 9.84 -14.60 -37.74
C THR A 4 9.47 -13.52 -38.75
N LYS A 5 8.40 -12.76 -38.45
CA LYS A 5 8.02 -11.59 -39.25
C LYS A 5 9.19 -10.61 -39.22
N PHE A 6 9.67 -10.23 -40.41
CA PHE A 6 10.63 -9.15 -40.56
C PHE A 6 9.93 -7.83 -40.20
N LYS A 7 10.03 -7.41 -38.94
CA LYS A 7 9.51 -6.12 -38.50
C LYS A 7 10.44 -5.01 -38.97
N LYS A 8 9.87 -3.96 -39.57
CA LYS A 8 10.63 -2.76 -39.92
C LYS A 8 10.97 -1.99 -38.64
N ASP A 9 12.11 -1.30 -38.60
CA ASP A 9 12.55 -0.51 -37.43
C ASP A 9 11.46 0.42 -36.88
N LYS A 10 10.64 1.02 -37.75
CA LYS A 10 9.51 1.87 -37.35
C LYS A 10 8.42 1.13 -36.56
N GLU A 11 8.16 -0.14 -36.88
CA GLU A 11 7.16 -0.96 -36.20
C GLU A 11 7.64 -1.35 -34.80
N ILE A 12 8.93 -1.69 -34.66
CA ILE A 12 9.54 -2.03 -33.36
C ILE A 12 9.50 -0.82 -32.40
N ILE A 13 9.82 0.37 -32.92
CA ILE A 13 9.78 1.62 -32.14
C ILE A 13 8.34 1.93 -31.70
N ALA A 14 7.36 1.81 -32.59
CA ALA A 14 5.96 2.09 -32.28
C ALA A 14 5.38 1.10 -31.25
N ASP A 15 5.69 -0.20 -31.38
CA ASP A 15 5.30 -1.23 -30.41
C ASP A 15 5.87 -0.91 -29.02
N TYR A 16 7.15 -0.53 -28.96
CA TYR A 16 7.81 -0.17 -27.71
C TYR A 16 7.22 1.09 -27.07
N GLU A 17 7.00 2.16 -27.85
CA GLU A 17 6.35 3.38 -27.36
C GLU A 17 4.94 3.10 -26.80
N THR A 18 4.21 2.18 -27.42
CA THR A 18 2.89 1.74 -26.94
C THR A 18 3.01 1.05 -25.58
N GLN A 19 3.94 0.09 -25.43
CA GLN A 19 4.17 -0.58 -24.14
C GLN A 19 4.60 0.39 -23.04
N VAL A 20 5.50 1.33 -23.33
CA VAL A 20 5.91 2.36 -22.36
C VAL A 20 4.74 3.23 -21.93
N LYS A 21 3.83 3.58 -22.86
CA LYS A 21 2.62 4.33 -22.55
C LYS A 21 1.66 3.53 -21.66
N GLU A 22 1.49 2.23 -21.92
CA GLU A 22 0.69 1.34 -21.08
C GLU A 22 1.26 1.23 -19.67
N ILE A 23 2.58 1.05 -19.53
CA ILE A 23 3.26 1.04 -18.23
C ILE A 23 2.99 2.35 -17.49
N ARG A 24 3.22 3.51 -18.12
CA ARG A 24 2.96 4.81 -17.47
C ARG A 24 1.51 4.97 -16.99
N ASN A 25 0.54 4.54 -17.80
CA ASN A 25 -0.86 4.57 -17.41
C ASN A 25 -1.14 3.66 -16.20
N GLN A 26 -0.55 2.46 -16.18
CA GLN A 26 -0.67 1.56 -15.03
C GLN A 26 -0.05 2.14 -13.76
N LEU A 27 1.13 2.77 -13.86
CA LEU A 27 1.79 3.41 -12.71
C LEU A 27 0.91 4.50 -12.08
N VAL A 28 0.28 5.34 -12.92
CA VAL A 28 -0.67 6.37 -12.45
C VAL A 28 -1.88 5.73 -11.76
N GLU A 29 -2.43 4.66 -12.32
CA GLU A 29 -3.62 4.01 -11.75
C GLU A 29 -3.31 3.27 -10.44
N GLN A 30 -2.14 2.63 -10.34
CA GLN A 30 -1.65 2.03 -9.10
C GLN A 30 -1.56 3.06 -7.98
N PHE A 31 -1.09 4.27 -8.28
CA PHE A 31 -1.02 5.33 -7.27
C PHE A 31 -2.40 5.81 -6.82
N LYS A 32 -3.34 5.98 -7.73
CA LYS A 32 -4.73 6.32 -7.36
C LYS A 32 -5.35 5.26 -6.48
N CYS A 33 -5.11 3.98 -6.79
CA CYS A 33 -5.61 2.88 -5.98
C CYS A 33 -5.04 2.93 -4.55
N LEU A 34 -3.73 3.18 -4.42
CA LEU A 34 -3.08 3.32 -3.11
C LEU A 34 -3.61 4.53 -2.32
N GLU A 35 -3.84 5.66 -3.01
CA GLU A 35 -4.42 6.87 -2.43
C GLU A 35 -5.84 6.62 -1.93
N GLN A 36 -6.70 6.05 -2.78
CA GLN A 36 -8.08 5.68 -2.43
C GLN A 36 -8.12 4.69 -1.24
N HIS A 37 -7.18 3.76 -1.18
CA HIS A 37 -7.07 2.83 -0.06
C HIS A 37 -6.72 3.54 1.25
N SER A 38 -5.77 4.49 1.22
CA SER A 38 -5.45 5.34 2.37
C SER A 38 -6.64 6.20 2.81
N GLU A 39 -7.33 6.83 1.85
CA GLU A 39 -8.53 7.65 2.11
C GLU A 39 -9.65 6.84 2.76
N SER A 40 -9.92 5.63 2.25
CA SER A 40 -10.95 4.74 2.79
C SER A 40 -10.68 4.37 4.25
N ARG A 41 -9.40 4.20 4.63
CA ARG A 41 -9.01 3.93 6.02
C ARG A 41 -9.17 5.14 6.91
N ILE A 42 -8.81 6.33 6.43
CA ILE A 42 -9.02 7.58 7.16
C ILE A 42 -10.52 7.78 7.40
N GLN A 43 -11.36 7.52 6.41
CA GLN A 43 -12.82 7.59 6.55
C GLN A 43 -13.33 6.62 7.62
N LEU A 44 -12.90 5.35 7.58
CA LEU A 44 -13.27 4.38 8.63
C LEU A 44 -12.86 4.85 10.03
N LEU A 45 -11.65 5.40 10.17
CA LEU A 45 -11.18 5.92 11.46
C LEU A 45 -11.98 7.15 11.93
N GLN A 46 -12.46 7.99 11.01
CA GLN A 46 -13.35 9.11 11.33
C GLN A 46 -14.72 8.61 11.81
N ASP A 47 -15.29 7.62 11.12
CA ASP A 47 -16.57 7.01 11.49
C ASP A 47 -16.47 6.35 12.87
N LEU A 48 -15.37 5.64 13.16
CA LEU A 48 -15.11 5.06 14.48
C LEU A 48 -14.99 6.14 15.57
N GLN A 49 -14.29 7.25 15.29
CA GLN A 49 -14.17 8.36 16.24
C GLN A 49 -15.53 9.00 16.55
N GLU A 50 -16.35 9.24 15.53
CA GLU A 50 -17.71 9.77 15.71
C GLU A 50 -18.60 8.80 16.47
N PHE A 51 -18.54 7.51 16.13
CA PHE A 51 -19.28 6.47 16.84
C PHE A 51 -18.94 6.45 18.34
N PHE A 52 -17.65 6.43 18.69
CA PHE A 52 -17.24 6.41 20.10
C PHE A 52 -17.53 7.73 20.81
N ARG A 53 -17.48 8.87 20.12
CA ARG A 53 -17.91 10.17 20.66
C ARG A 53 -19.38 10.10 21.04
N ARG A 54 -20.24 9.65 20.14
CA ARG A 54 -21.67 9.53 20.40
C ARG A 54 -21.97 8.49 21.47
N LYS A 55 -21.28 7.35 21.47
CA LYS A 55 -21.41 6.33 22.51
C LYS A 55 -21.04 6.90 23.88
N ALA A 56 -19.91 7.61 23.99
CA ALA A 56 -19.49 8.25 25.25
C ALA A 56 -20.53 9.25 25.79
N GLU A 57 -21.13 10.07 24.93
CA GLU A 57 -22.20 10.98 25.33
C GLU A 57 -23.41 10.24 25.93
N ILE A 58 -23.80 9.11 25.30
CA ILE A 58 -24.90 8.26 25.78
C ILE A 58 -24.55 7.63 27.14
N GLU A 59 -23.34 7.08 27.30
CA GLU A 59 -22.90 6.51 28.59
C GLU A 59 -22.94 7.58 29.70
N MET A 60 -22.48 8.80 29.42
CA MET A 60 -22.49 9.90 30.38
C MET A 60 -23.91 10.39 30.70
N GLU A 61 -24.83 10.38 29.74
CA GLU A 61 -26.24 10.69 29.98
C GLU A 61 -26.92 9.62 30.84
N TYR A 62 -26.64 8.35 30.57
CA TYR A 62 -27.14 7.22 31.34
C TYR A 62 -26.64 7.29 32.79
N SER A 63 -25.33 7.47 32.97
CA SER A 63 -24.68 7.69 34.26
C SER A 63 -25.36 8.81 35.06
N ARG A 64 -25.49 10.02 34.49
CA ARG A 64 -26.17 11.15 35.15
C ARG A 64 -27.62 10.84 35.53
N SER A 65 -28.31 10.04 34.72
CA SER A 65 -29.70 9.67 34.97
C SER A 65 -29.82 8.69 36.13
N LEU A 66 -28.92 7.70 36.22
CA LEU A 66 -28.82 6.77 37.35
C LEU A 66 -28.47 7.50 38.65
N GLU A 67 -27.51 8.43 38.63
CA GLU A 67 -27.15 9.22 39.82
C GLU A 67 -28.35 10.03 40.34
N LYS A 68 -29.06 10.71 39.45
CA LYS A 68 -30.27 11.47 39.80
C LYS A 68 -31.35 10.57 40.41
N LEU A 69 -31.53 9.36 39.86
CA LEU A 69 -32.47 8.38 40.39
C LEU A 69 -32.08 7.95 41.82
N ALA A 70 -30.84 7.50 42.02
CA ALA A 70 -30.36 7.04 43.31
C ALA A 70 -30.41 8.14 44.39
N GLU A 71 -30.08 9.38 44.00
CA GLU A 71 -30.05 10.52 44.92
C GLU A 71 -31.45 11.01 45.32
N ARG A 72 -32.41 10.98 44.38
CA ARG A 72 -33.82 11.30 44.66
C ARG A 72 -34.41 10.40 45.75
N PHE A 73 -34.08 9.11 45.73
CA PHE A 73 -34.59 8.18 46.73
C PHE A 73 -33.76 8.16 48.02
N SER A 74 -32.45 8.39 47.93
CA SER A 74 -31.60 8.49 49.12
C SER A 74 -31.87 9.74 49.96
N SER A 75 -32.22 10.86 49.32
CA SER A 75 -32.63 12.08 50.03
C SER A 75 -33.92 11.88 50.82
N LYS A 76 -34.91 11.14 50.30
CA LYS A 76 -36.13 10.75 51.01
C LYS A 76 -35.85 9.91 52.27
N ILE A 77 -34.90 8.98 52.18
CA ILE A 77 -34.42 8.20 53.34
C ILE A 77 -33.80 9.14 54.38
N ARG A 78 -32.97 10.10 53.97
CA ARG A 78 -32.35 11.06 54.90
C ARG A 78 -33.35 12.01 55.55
N SER A 79 -34.45 12.38 54.88
CA SER A 79 -35.46 13.29 55.41
C SER A 79 -36.50 12.62 56.31
N SER A 80 -36.62 11.29 56.27
CA SER A 80 -37.54 10.55 57.14
C SER A 80 -36.90 10.28 58.51
N ARG A 81 -37.52 10.78 59.59
CA ARG A 81 -37.08 10.55 60.98
C ARG A 81 -37.01 9.06 61.34
N GLU A 82 -37.94 8.26 60.83
CA GLU A 82 -37.96 6.81 61.05
C GLU A 82 -36.73 6.13 60.42
N HIS A 83 -36.34 6.52 59.20
CA HIS A 83 -35.18 5.96 58.52
C HIS A 83 -33.83 6.43 59.09
N GLN A 84 -33.78 7.59 59.77
CA GLN A 84 -32.58 8.02 60.50
C GLN A 84 -32.30 7.15 61.73
N GLN A 85 -33.34 6.60 62.36
CA GLN A 85 -33.22 5.69 63.51
C GLN A 85 -32.56 4.37 63.08
N PHE A 86 -32.97 3.82 61.94
CA PHE A 86 -32.39 2.60 61.37
C PHE A 86 -30.95 2.76 60.83
N LYS A 87 -30.48 3.98 60.58
CA LYS A 87 -29.11 4.23 60.08
C LYS A 87 -28.05 4.35 61.18
N LYS A 88 -28.44 4.69 62.40
CA LYS A 88 -27.50 4.92 63.52
C LYS A 88 -27.04 3.62 64.17
N ASP A 89 -27.88 2.60 64.14
CA ASP A 89 -27.58 1.27 64.65
C ASP A 89 -27.44 0.31 63.46
N GLN A 90 -26.47 -0.61 63.48
CA GLN A 90 -26.22 -1.63 62.45
C GLN A 90 -27.39 -2.64 62.27
N HIS A 91 -28.61 -2.29 62.68
CA HIS A 91 -29.79 -3.14 62.75
C HIS A 91 -30.83 -2.74 61.70
N LEU A 92 -30.42 -2.60 60.43
CA LEU A 92 -31.38 -2.48 59.33
C LEU A 92 -32.29 -3.72 59.31
N LEU A 93 -33.60 -3.49 59.14
CA LEU A 93 -34.53 -4.55 58.77
C LEU A 93 -34.10 -5.13 57.43
N SER A 94 -34.25 -6.44 57.25
CA SER A 94 -33.75 -7.16 56.08
C SER A 94 -34.26 -6.56 54.75
N SER A 95 -35.54 -6.15 54.71
CA SER A 95 -36.16 -5.46 53.57
C SER A 95 -35.57 -4.06 53.30
N VAL A 96 -35.26 -3.31 54.36
CA VAL A 96 -34.62 -1.98 54.26
C VAL A 96 -33.17 -2.11 53.81
N ASN A 97 -32.47 -3.16 54.25
CA ASN A 97 -31.13 -3.48 53.78
C ASN A 97 -31.11 -3.78 52.27
N CYS A 98 -32.03 -4.61 51.77
CA CYS A 98 -32.18 -4.87 50.34
C CYS A 98 -32.39 -3.57 49.53
N TRP A 99 -33.25 -2.69 50.03
CA TRP A 99 -33.49 -1.39 49.41
C TRP A 99 -32.24 -0.50 49.37
N TYR A 100 -31.47 -0.45 50.47
CA TYR A 100 -30.22 0.32 50.52
C TYR A 100 -29.16 -0.23 49.56
N LEU A 101 -29.02 -1.55 49.47
CA LEU A 101 -28.12 -2.21 48.54
C LEU A 101 -28.51 -1.95 47.08
N LEU A 102 -29.80 -1.95 46.76
CA LEU A 102 -30.29 -1.59 45.42
C LEU A 102 -29.89 -0.16 45.05
N LEU A 103 -30.09 0.81 45.95
CA LEU A 103 -29.66 2.20 45.72
C LEU A 103 -28.15 2.35 45.57
N ASN A 104 -27.37 1.57 46.32
CA ASN A 104 -25.92 1.56 46.20
C ASN A 104 -25.46 0.94 44.87
N GLN A 105 -26.13 -0.11 44.41
CA GLN A 105 -25.82 -0.71 43.11
C GLN A 105 -26.12 0.25 41.96
N THR A 106 -27.25 0.97 42.01
CA THR A 106 -27.54 2.02 41.02
C THR A 106 -26.47 3.12 41.00
N ARG A 107 -25.91 3.50 42.16
CA ARG A 107 -24.77 4.44 42.22
C ARG A 107 -23.46 3.86 41.68
N ARG A 108 -23.23 2.56 41.90
CA ARG A 108 -22.06 1.86 41.34
C ARG A 108 -22.14 1.88 39.82
N GLU A 109 -23.26 1.44 39.25
CA GLU A 109 -23.51 1.48 37.80
C GLU A 109 -23.33 2.89 37.22
N SER A 110 -23.88 3.91 37.89
CA SER A 110 -23.67 5.32 37.54
C SER A 110 -22.18 5.67 37.36
N ARG A 111 -21.33 5.32 38.33
CA ARG A 111 -19.87 5.61 38.27
C ARG A 111 -19.15 4.78 37.22
N ASP A 112 -19.53 3.52 37.06
CA ASP A 112 -18.90 2.64 36.08
C ASP A 112 -19.21 3.11 34.65
N HIS A 113 -20.45 3.52 34.37
CA HIS A 113 -20.82 4.12 33.08
C HIS A 113 -20.12 5.49 32.84
N ALA A 114 -19.91 6.30 33.89
CA ALA A 114 -19.11 7.51 33.74
C ALA A 114 -17.66 7.19 33.34
N THR A 115 -17.06 6.22 34.04
CA THR A 115 -15.70 5.75 33.75
C THR A 115 -15.59 5.19 32.33
N LEU A 116 -16.61 4.46 31.88
CA LEU A 116 -16.67 3.92 30.52
C LEU A 116 -16.71 5.04 29.46
N GLY A 117 -17.54 6.06 29.67
CA GLY A 117 -17.59 7.26 28.82
C GLY A 117 -16.24 8.00 28.77
N ASP A 118 -15.55 8.12 29.91
CA ASP A 118 -14.22 8.70 29.99
C ASP A 118 -13.17 7.87 29.24
N ILE A 119 -13.24 6.52 29.32
CA ILE A 119 -12.34 5.63 28.58
C ILE A 119 -12.54 5.78 27.06
N TYR A 120 -13.79 5.87 26.60
CA TYR A 120 -14.06 6.12 25.19
C TYR A 120 -13.47 7.44 24.73
N THR A 121 -13.69 8.51 25.49
CA THR A 121 -13.25 9.86 25.13
C THR A 121 -11.72 9.99 25.18
N ASN A 122 -11.12 9.58 26.28
CA ASN A 122 -9.71 9.91 26.58
C ASN A 122 -8.72 8.84 26.14
N ASN A 123 -9.17 7.60 25.88
CA ASN A 123 -8.28 6.53 25.42
C ASN A 123 -8.63 6.08 24.01
N VAL A 124 -9.87 5.66 23.75
CA VAL A 124 -10.25 5.05 22.46
C VAL A 124 -10.18 6.09 21.35
N ILE A 125 -10.87 7.23 21.48
CA ILE A 125 -10.90 8.29 20.46
C ILE A 125 -9.49 8.86 20.25
N VAL A 126 -8.77 9.20 21.32
CA VAL A 126 -7.39 9.71 21.24
C VAL A 126 -6.49 8.75 20.47
N ARG A 127 -6.59 7.45 20.73
CA ARG A 127 -5.80 6.45 20.01
C ARG A 127 -6.20 6.35 18.53
N LEU A 128 -7.48 6.45 18.20
CA LEU A 128 -7.94 6.47 16.81
C LEU A 128 -7.41 7.70 16.06
N THR A 129 -7.40 8.87 16.70
CA THR A 129 -6.81 10.10 16.13
C THR A 129 -5.33 9.92 15.82
N GLN A 130 -4.55 9.35 16.75
CA GLN A 130 -3.12 9.04 16.52
C GLN A 130 -2.94 8.06 15.35
N ILE A 131 -3.79 7.03 15.24
CA ILE A 131 -3.74 6.10 14.12
C ILE A 131 -4.03 6.83 12.80
N SER A 132 -5.01 7.75 12.75
CA SER A 132 -5.28 8.56 11.56
C SER A 132 -4.07 9.39 11.13
N GLU A 133 -3.39 10.05 12.08
CA GLU A 133 -2.17 10.83 11.81
C GLU A 133 -1.04 9.95 11.27
N ASP A 134 -0.86 8.76 11.84
CA ASP A 134 0.14 7.79 11.38
C ASP A 134 -0.14 7.30 9.96
N VAL A 135 -1.40 6.98 9.63
CA VAL A 135 -1.80 6.58 8.27
C VAL A 135 -1.46 7.68 7.26
N ILE A 136 -1.80 8.93 7.54
CA ILE A 136 -1.49 10.07 6.67
C ILE A 136 0.02 10.23 6.47
N ARG A 137 0.78 10.15 7.57
CA ARG A 137 2.24 10.32 7.56
C ARG A 137 2.94 9.20 6.78
N LEU A 138 2.55 7.95 7.02
CA LEU A 138 3.11 6.78 6.33
C LEU A 138 2.73 6.76 4.85
N PHE A 139 1.50 7.10 4.51
CA PHE A 139 1.08 7.23 3.11
C PHE A 139 1.91 8.28 2.37
N LYS A 140 2.10 9.48 2.96
CA LYS A 140 2.94 10.52 2.37
C LYS A 140 4.37 10.02 2.09
N LYS A 141 4.96 9.29 3.05
CA LYS A 141 6.31 8.73 2.88
C LYS A 141 6.36 7.66 1.80
N SER A 142 5.37 6.77 1.77
CA SER A 142 5.27 5.71 0.76
C SER A 142 5.05 6.28 -0.64
N LYS A 143 4.27 7.37 -0.75
CA LYS A 143 4.07 8.12 -1.99
C LYS A 143 5.37 8.72 -2.53
N GLU A 144 6.19 9.32 -1.66
CA GLU A 144 7.53 9.83 -2.04
C GLU A 144 8.42 8.71 -2.58
N ILE A 145 8.45 7.56 -1.92
CA ILE A 145 9.23 6.38 -2.35
C ILE A 145 8.74 5.84 -3.69
N GLY A 146 7.42 5.71 -3.86
CA GLY A 146 6.84 5.23 -5.11
C GLY A 146 7.11 6.17 -6.28
N ILE A 147 7.15 7.49 -6.06
CA ILE A 147 7.50 8.45 -7.11
C ILE A 147 8.93 8.21 -7.58
N GLN A 148 9.88 7.98 -6.66
CA GLN A 148 11.27 7.68 -7.02
C GLN A 148 11.37 6.39 -7.84
N MET A 149 10.63 5.34 -7.46
CA MET A 149 10.58 4.08 -8.22
C MET A 149 9.99 4.28 -9.62
N HIS A 150 8.94 5.09 -9.75
CA HIS A 150 8.33 5.42 -11.05
C HIS A 150 9.26 6.24 -11.93
N GLU A 151 9.97 7.21 -11.35
CA GLU A 151 10.99 7.99 -12.05
C GLU A 151 12.12 7.10 -12.58
N GLU A 152 12.56 6.11 -11.79
CA GLU A 152 13.56 5.13 -12.22
C GLU A 152 13.05 4.29 -13.40
N LEU A 153 11.83 3.78 -13.35
CA LEU A 153 11.20 3.04 -14.45
C LEU A 153 11.12 3.88 -15.73
N VAL A 154 10.67 5.13 -15.61
CA VAL A 154 10.60 6.06 -16.75
C VAL A 154 11.98 6.34 -17.32
N LYS A 155 12.99 6.48 -16.46
CA LYS A 155 14.37 6.68 -16.88
C LYS A 155 14.90 5.48 -17.68
N VAL A 156 14.84 4.26 -17.13
CA VAL A 156 15.38 3.07 -17.79
C VAL A 156 14.62 2.72 -19.09
N THR A 157 13.33 3.03 -19.17
CA THR A 157 12.55 2.85 -20.41
C THR A 157 12.90 3.89 -21.47
N ASN A 158 13.17 5.15 -21.09
CA ASN A 158 13.64 6.17 -22.03
C ASN A 158 15.10 5.92 -22.50
N GLU A 159 15.96 5.41 -21.64
CA GLU A 159 17.32 5.00 -22.00
C GLU A 159 17.30 3.85 -23.02
N LEU A 160 16.49 2.81 -22.77
CA LEU A 160 16.31 1.70 -23.70
C LEU A 160 15.81 2.16 -25.08
N TYR A 161 14.86 3.12 -25.12
CA TYR A 161 14.41 3.74 -26.37
C TYR A 161 15.57 4.31 -27.19
N THR A 162 16.43 5.09 -26.52
CA THR A 162 17.54 5.81 -27.15
C THR A 162 18.59 4.85 -27.70
N VAL A 163 18.94 3.82 -26.92
CA VAL A 163 19.93 2.80 -27.32
C VAL A 163 19.37 1.93 -28.45
N MET A 164 18.10 1.53 -28.38
CA MET A 164 17.41 0.79 -29.43
C MET A 164 17.41 1.55 -30.76
N LYS A 165 17.05 2.84 -30.75
CA LYS A 165 17.08 3.69 -31.95
C LYS A 165 18.48 3.79 -32.56
N THR A 166 19.50 3.92 -31.71
CA THR A 166 20.91 3.98 -32.14
C THR A 166 21.34 2.66 -32.81
N TYR A 167 20.96 1.52 -32.22
CA TYR A 167 21.20 0.21 -32.82
C TYR A 167 20.56 0.07 -34.20
N HIS A 168 19.27 0.40 -34.34
CA HIS A 168 18.56 0.30 -35.63
C HIS A 168 19.16 1.22 -36.71
N MET A 169 19.59 2.42 -36.33
CA MET A 169 20.29 3.34 -37.24
C MET A 169 21.60 2.72 -37.77
N TYR A 170 22.48 2.24 -36.89
CA TYR A 170 23.74 1.61 -37.30
C TYR A 170 23.53 0.27 -38.01
N HIS A 171 22.46 -0.46 -37.69
CA HIS A 171 22.08 -1.68 -38.41
C HIS A 171 21.72 -1.37 -39.86
N THR A 172 20.87 -0.37 -40.09
CA THR A 172 20.52 0.10 -41.45
C THR A 172 21.74 0.58 -42.23
N GLU A 173 22.65 1.35 -41.59
CA GLU A 173 23.90 1.80 -42.22
C GLU A 173 24.85 0.63 -42.56
N SER A 174 24.91 -0.39 -41.71
CA SER A 174 25.70 -1.60 -41.94
C SER A 174 25.16 -2.41 -43.10
N ILE A 175 23.84 -2.63 -43.17
CA ILE A 175 23.18 -3.32 -44.29
C ILE A 175 23.40 -2.56 -45.60
N SER A 176 23.27 -1.23 -45.60
CA SER A 176 23.52 -0.40 -46.78
C SER A 176 24.97 -0.51 -47.27
N ALA A 177 25.94 -0.48 -46.35
CA ALA A 177 27.36 -0.64 -46.68
C ALA A 177 27.65 -2.06 -47.23
N GLU A 178 27.03 -3.09 -46.66
CA GLU A 178 27.14 -4.47 -47.13
C GLU A 178 26.60 -4.63 -48.56
N SER A 179 25.43 -4.05 -48.86
CA SER A 179 24.86 -4.07 -50.21
C SER A 179 25.79 -3.40 -51.22
N LYS A 180 26.36 -2.23 -50.88
CA LYS A 180 27.31 -1.53 -51.75
C LYS A 180 28.59 -2.33 -51.96
N LEU A 181 29.08 -3.04 -50.94
CA LEU A 181 30.24 -3.92 -51.07
C LEU A 181 29.94 -5.08 -52.03
N LYS A 182 28.81 -5.78 -51.83
CA LYS A 182 28.37 -6.86 -52.73
C LYS A 182 28.21 -6.41 -54.17
N ASP A 183 27.73 -5.19 -54.40
CA ASP A 183 27.62 -4.63 -55.75
C ASP A 183 28.99 -4.34 -56.38
N ALA A 184 30.00 -3.94 -55.58
CA ALA A 184 31.37 -3.78 -56.08
C ALA A 184 32.03 -5.14 -56.39
N GLU A 185 31.81 -6.15 -55.54
CA GLU A 185 32.29 -7.52 -55.76
C GLU A 185 31.72 -8.10 -57.08
N LYS A 186 30.41 -7.92 -57.32
CA LYS A 186 29.78 -8.30 -58.60
C LYS A 186 30.33 -7.54 -59.81
N GLN A 187 30.74 -6.27 -59.64
CA GLN A 187 31.35 -5.48 -60.73
C GLN A 187 32.76 -5.96 -61.07
N GLU A 188 33.53 -6.36 -60.05
CA GLU A 188 34.85 -6.98 -60.21
C GLU A 188 34.76 -8.33 -60.92
N GLU A 189 33.87 -9.22 -60.47
CA GLU A 189 33.62 -10.52 -61.12
C GLU A 189 33.24 -10.34 -62.59
N LYS A 190 32.35 -9.39 -62.93
CA LYS A 190 31.95 -9.11 -64.32
C LYS A 190 33.10 -8.61 -65.20
N GLN A 191 34.09 -7.91 -64.65
CA GLN A 191 35.27 -7.46 -65.43
C GLN A 191 36.32 -8.56 -65.61
N PHE A 192 36.50 -9.43 -64.60
CA PHE A 192 37.37 -10.59 -64.72
C PHE A 192 36.80 -11.65 -65.67
N SER A 193 35.49 -11.91 -65.62
CA SER A 193 34.83 -12.86 -66.54
C SER A 193 34.87 -12.41 -68.00
N LYS A 194 34.79 -11.09 -68.28
CA LYS A 194 34.98 -10.55 -69.64
C LYS A 194 36.42 -10.64 -70.17
N SER A 195 37.41 -10.80 -69.29
CA SER A 195 38.82 -10.97 -69.70
C SER A 195 39.16 -12.42 -70.06
N GLY A 196 38.36 -13.40 -69.64
CA GLY A 196 38.54 -14.81 -69.99
C GLY A 196 38.18 -15.12 -71.46
N ASP A 197 37.17 -14.46 -72.02
CA ASP A 197 36.66 -14.72 -73.37
C ASP A 197 37.42 -14.03 -74.51
N LEU A 198 38.29 -13.06 -74.22
CA LEU A 198 39.01 -12.26 -75.24
C LEU A 198 40.41 -12.79 -75.57
N ASN A 199 40.81 -13.96 -75.04
CA ASN A 199 42.15 -14.50 -75.24
C ASN A 199 42.33 -15.30 -76.55
N VAL A 200 41.37 -15.22 -77.47
CA VAL A 200 41.46 -15.79 -78.83
C VAL A 200 41.16 -14.69 -79.86
N ASN A 201 42.03 -13.69 -79.97
CA ASN A 201 42.53 -13.18 -81.25
C ASN A 201 43.26 -11.82 -81.13
N LEU A 202 44.42 -11.81 -81.78
CA LEU A 202 45.16 -10.69 -82.37
C LEU A 202 46.19 -9.93 -81.51
N LEU A 203 47.43 -10.10 -82.00
CA LEU A 203 48.59 -9.25 -81.80
C LEU A 203 48.26 -7.79 -82.09
N ARG A 204 48.33 -6.94 -81.06
CA ARG A 204 48.73 -5.54 -81.23
C ARG A 204 49.24 -4.95 -79.91
N HIS A 205 50.54 -4.68 -79.89
CA HIS A 205 51.23 -3.90 -78.87
C HIS A 205 50.80 -2.43 -79.05
N GLU A 206 50.13 -1.85 -78.05
CA GLU A 206 50.12 -0.41 -77.65
C GLU A 206 49.04 -0.14 -76.57
N ASP A 207 47.99 -0.96 -76.43
CA ASP A 207 46.82 -0.62 -75.57
C ASP A 207 46.73 -1.38 -74.22
N ARG A 208 47.86 -1.87 -73.70
CA ARG A 208 47.89 -2.66 -72.44
C ARG A 208 47.87 -1.81 -71.16
N GLN A 209 48.26 -0.54 -71.22
CA GLN A 209 48.26 0.36 -70.06
C GLN A 209 46.88 0.80 -69.55
N PRO A 210 45.88 1.19 -70.38
CA PRO A 210 44.57 1.65 -69.88
C PRO A 210 43.73 0.55 -69.21
N ARG A 211 43.98 -0.74 -69.52
CA ARG A 211 43.27 -1.88 -68.89
C ARG A 211 43.78 -2.23 -67.49
N ARG A 212 45.09 -2.09 -67.22
CA ARG A 212 45.64 -2.28 -65.86
C ARG A 212 45.20 -1.19 -64.89
N SER A 213 44.94 0.02 -65.37
CA SER A 213 44.48 1.14 -64.53
C SER A 213 43.00 1.02 -64.12
N SER A 214 42.13 0.46 -64.96
CA SER A 214 40.72 0.24 -64.62
C SER A 214 40.52 -0.84 -63.55
N VAL A 215 41.26 -1.94 -63.64
CA VAL A 215 41.24 -3.03 -62.64
C VAL A 215 41.73 -2.52 -61.29
N ARG A 216 42.88 -1.82 -61.25
CA ARG A 216 43.38 -1.17 -60.02
C ARG A 216 42.40 -0.17 -59.42
N LYS A 217 41.63 0.55 -60.24
CA LYS A 217 40.61 1.50 -59.77
C LYS A 217 39.43 0.79 -59.10
N ILE A 218 39.06 -0.39 -59.60
CA ILE A 218 37.97 -1.22 -59.04
C ILE A 218 38.42 -1.91 -57.76
N GLU A 219 39.63 -2.48 -57.73
CA GLU A 219 40.24 -3.02 -56.50
C GLU A 219 40.27 -1.96 -55.39
N LYS A 220 40.77 -0.75 -55.69
CA LYS A 220 40.79 0.36 -54.72
C LYS A 220 39.39 0.80 -54.28
N MET A 221 38.40 0.73 -55.17
CA MET A 221 37.00 1.03 -54.83
C MET A 221 36.42 -0.04 -53.89
N LYS A 222 36.66 -1.32 -54.17
CA LYS A 222 36.25 -2.45 -53.34
C LYS A 222 36.90 -2.37 -51.97
N GLU A 223 38.22 -2.13 -51.91
CA GLU A 223 38.95 -1.97 -50.65
C GLU A 223 38.37 -0.84 -49.80
N LYS A 224 38.04 0.30 -50.41
CA LYS A 224 37.35 1.41 -49.71
C LYS A 224 35.96 1.01 -49.20
N ARG A 225 35.18 0.26 -49.97
CA ARG A 225 33.86 -0.24 -49.55
C ARG A 225 33.98 -1.31 -48.46
N GLN A 226 34.99 -2.17 -48.52
CA GLN A 226 35.30 -3.17 -47.52
C GLN A 226 35.65 -2.51 -46.18
N ALA A 227 36.54 -1.51 -46.19
CA ALA A 227 36.89 -0.76 -45.00
C ALA A 227 35.66 -0.08 -44.38
N LYS A 228 34.79 0.51 -45.21
CA LYS A 228 33.55 1.15 -44.72
C LYS A 228 32.55 0.16 -44.14
N TYR A 229 32.38 -1.01 -44.76
CA TYR A 229 31.56 -2.09 -44.22
C TYR A 229 32.11 -2.58 -42.87
N SER A 230 33.41 -2.85 -42.77
CA SER A 230 34.05 -3.27 -41.51
C SER A 230 33.85 -2.26 -40.38
N GLU A 231 33.98 -0.96 -40.67
CA GLU A 231 33.72 0.13 -39.71
C GLU A 231 32.25 0.12 -39.25
N ASN A 232 31.29 0.10 -40.19
CA ASN A 232 29.86 0.12 -39.86
C ASN A 232 29.42 -1.16 -39.13
N LYS A 233 29.97 -2.33 -39.50
CA LYS A 233 29.70 -3.60 -38.83
C LYS A 233 30.16 -3.57 -37.38
N LEU A 234 31.34 -3.01 -37.11
CA LEU A 234 31.84 -2.84 -35.75
C LEU A 234 30.94 -1.90 -34.93
N LYS A 235 30.53 -0.75 -35.50
CA LYS A 235 29.59 0.18 -34.84
C LYS A 235 28.24 -0.48 -34.52
N CYS A 236 27.67 -1.19 -35.50
CA CYS A 236 26.43 -1.94 -35.32
C CYS A 236 26.57 -3.01 -34.22
N THR A 237 27.70 -3.73 -34.19
CA THR A 237 27.95 -4.76 -33.16
C THR A 237 28.04 -4.15 -31.77
N LYS A 238 28.74 -3.02 -31.61
CA LYS A 238 28.83 -2.30 -30.32
C LYS A 238 27.44 -1.84 -29.85
N ALA A 239 26.69 -1.14 -30.72
CA ALA A 239 25.35 -0.66 -30.36
C ALA A 239 24.36 -1.81 -30.09
N ARG A 240 24.50 -2.97 -30.75
CA ARG A 240 23.71 -4.16 -30.43
C ARG A 240 24.01 -4.66 -29.02
N ASN A 241 25.28 -4.71 -28.63
CA ASN A 241 25.65 -5.14 -27.28
C ASN A 241 25.14 -4.16 -26.22
N ASP A 242 25.27 -2.86 -26.46
CA ASP A 242 24.72 -1.83 -25.56
C ASP A 242 23.19 -1.95 -25.44
N TYR A 243 22.50 -2.22 -26.55
CA TYR A 243 21.06 -2.46 -26.56
C TYR A 243 20.68 -3.69 -25.73
N LEU A 244 21.38 -4.81 -25.89
CA LEU A 244 21.10 -6.03 -25.13
C LEU A 244 21.36 -5.85 -23.63
N LEU A 245 22.42 -5.13 -23.25
CA LEU A 245 22.71 -4.82 -21.86
C LEU A 245 21.65 -3.90 -21.24
N ASN A 246 21.23 -2.85 -21.95
CA ASN A 246 20.15 -1.99 -21.50
C ASN A 246 18.83 -2.75 -21.41
N LEU A 247 18.51 -3.60 -22.38
CA LEU A 247 17.31 -4.42 -22.36
C LEU A 247 17.28 -5.33 -21.12
N ALA A 248 18.40 -5.97 -20.81
CA ALA A 248 18.52 -6.80 -19.61
C ALA A 248 18.33 -5.98 -18.32
N ALA A 249 18.95 -4.79 -18.25
CA ALA A 249 18.83 -3.89 -17.10
C ALA A 249 17.39 -3.37 -16.92
N THR A 250 16.76 -2.87 -17.99
CA THR A 250 15.37 -2.41 -17.98
C THR A 250 14.42 -3.52 -17.53
N ASN A 251 14.58 -4.73 -18.07
CA ASN A 251 13.76 -5.87 -17.67
C ASN A 251 13.94 -6.24 -16.19
N ALA A 252 15.17 -6.16 -15.67
CA ALA A 252 15.44 -6.41 -14.26
C ALA A 252 14.77 -5.38 -13.35
N VAL A 253 14.82 -4.10 -13.69
CA VAL A 253 14.17 -3.01 -12.92
C VAL A 253 12.65 -3.13 -12.98
N VAL A 254 12.08 -3.41 -14.17
CA VAL A 254 10.64 -3.66 -14.34
C VAL A 254 10.20 -4.86 -13.50
N ALA A 255 10.93 -5.97 -13.58
CA ALA A 255 10.61 -7.16 -12.80
C ALA A 255 10.69 -6.89 -11.29
N LYS A 256 11.76 -6.22 -10.82
CA LYS A 256 11.92 -5.84 -9.41
C LYS A 256 10.73 -5.01 -8.92
N TYR A 257 10.30 -4.03 -9.71
CA TYR A 257 9.19 -3.17 -9.34
C TYR A 257 7.89 -3.96 -9.13
N TYR A 258 7.50 -4.76 -10.13
CA TYR A 258 6.21 -5.47 -10.09
C TYR A 258 6.21 -6.70 -9.17
N ILE A 259 7.36 -7.32 -8.89
CA ILE A 259 7.45 -8.52 -8.05
C ILE A 259 7.67 -8.15 -6.57
N HIS A 260 8.46 -7.12 -6.29
CA HIS A 260 8.88 -6.79 -4.93
C HIS A 260 8.42 -5.39 -4.50
N ASP A 261 8.83 -4.35 -5.23
CA ASP A 261 8.71 -2.97 -4.73
C ASP A 261 7.25 -2.54 -4.51
N VAL A 262 6.32 -2.98 -5.36
CA VAL A 262 4.88 -2.71 -5.18
C VAL A 262 4.35 -3.36 -3.90
N SER A 263 4.75 -4.59 -3.60
CA SER A 263 4.33 -5.29 -2.38
C SER A 263 4.88 -4.58 -1.15
N ASP A 264 6.17 -4.28 -1.15
CA ASP A 264 6.83 -3.59 -0.03
C ASP A 264 6.25 -2.19 0.22
N MET A 265 5.82 -1.50 -0.83
CA MET A 265 5.17 -0.19 -0.74
C MET A 265 3.80 -0.28 -0.05
N ILE A 266 3.01 -1.32 -0.36
CA ILE A 266 1.73 -1.57 0.30
C ILE A 266 1.96 -1.86 1.79
N ASP A 267 2.94 -2.72 2.11
CA ASP A 267 3.29 -3.04 3.50
C ASP A 267 3.75 -1.80 4.27
N CYS A 268 4.47 -0.88 3.62
CA CYS A 268 4.90 0.39 4.21
C CYS A 268 3.72 1.32 4.55
N CYS A 269 2.71 1.41 3.67
CA CYS A 269 1.47 2.13 3.93
C CYS A 269 0.68 1.55 5.11
N ASP A 270 0.81 0.24 5.34
CA ASP A 270 0.02 -0.52 6.31
C ASP A 270 0.74 -0.71 7.65
N LEU A 271 1.96 -0.18 7.77
CA LEU A 271 2.85 -0.44 8.87
C LEU A 271 2.21 -0.08 10.22
N GLY A 272 1.91 -1.12 11.01
CA GLY A 272 1.36 -0.97 12.36
C GLY A 272 -0.12 -0.59 12.43
N TYR A 273 -0.82 -0.40 11.30
CA TYR A 273 -2.24 -0.02 11.28
C TYR A 273 -3.11 -1.04 12.02
N HIS A 274 -3.08 -2.31 11.58
CA HIS A 274 -3.88 -3.38 12.17
C HIS A 274 -3.53 -3.63 13.64
N ALA A 275 -2.23 -3.63 13.97
CA ALA A 275 -1.79 -3.84 15.34
C ALA A 275 -2.26 -2.73 16.28
N SER A 276 -2.20 -1.46 15.84
CA SER A 276 -2.69 -0.33 16.63
C SER A 276 -4.21 -0.37 16.77
N LEU A 277 -4.95 -0.62 15.69
CA LEU A 277 -6.40 -0.73 15.73
C LEU A 277 -6.86 -1.88 16.64
N ALA A 278 -6.20 -3.04 16.57
CA ALA A 278 -6.49 -4.18 17.42
C ALA A 278 -6.21 -3.90 18.90
N ARG A 279 -5.23 -3.06 19.23
CA ARG A 279 -5.02 -2.60 20.62
C ARG A 279 -6.13 -1.68 21.08
N THR A 280 -6.56 -0.73 20.23
CA THR A 280 -7.70 0.15 20.52
C THR A 280 -8.96 -0.64 20.85
N PHE A 281 -9.30 -1.65 20.03
CA PHE A 281 -10.45 -2.50 20.29
C PHE A 281 -10.29 -3.38 21.54
N ARG A 282 -9.08 -3.82 21.88
CA ARG A 282 -8.84 -4.51 23.16
C ARG A 282 -9.07 -3.59 24.36
N THR A 283 -8.70 -2.30 24.28
CA THR A 283 -9.03 -1.33 25.32
C THR A 283 -10.54 -1.19 25.49
N TYR A 284 -11.28 -1.08 24.37
CA TYR A 284 -12.74 -1.08 24.38
C TYR A 284 -13.31 -2.35 25.07
N LEU A 285 -12.90 -3.53 24.62
CA LEU A 285 -13.37 -4.81 25.16
C LEU A 285 -13.07 -4.92 26.66
N SER A 286 -11.85 -4.56 27.08
CA SER A 286 -11.47 -4.58 28.49
C SER A 286 -12.35 -3.67 29.35
N ALA A 287 -12.74 -2.50 28.84
CA ALA A 287 -13.60 -1.59 29.57
C ALA A 287 -15.03 -2.14 29.72
N GLU A 288 -15.59 -2.73 28.66
CA GLU A 288 -16.91 -3.39 28.70
C GLU A 288 -16.91 -4.60 29.64
N TYR A 289 -15.86 -5.44 29.61
CA TYR A 289 -15.75 -6.58 30.53
C TYR A 289 -15.65 -6.16 32.00
N ASN A 290 -14.95 -5.06 32.29
CA ASN A 290 -14.87 -4.53 33.64
C ASN A 290 -16.22 -4.01 34.14
N LEU A 291 -16.98 -3.31 33.28
CA LEU A 291 -18.34 -2.87 33.59
C LEU A 291 -19.24 -4.07 33.91
N GLU A 292 -19.22 -5.10 33.06
CA GLU A 292 -20.03 -6.30 33.25
C GLU A 292 -19.67 -7.05 34.55
N THR A 293 -18.37 -7.16 34.85
CA THR A 293 -17.89 -7.79 36.08
C THR A 293 -18.36 -7.02 37.32
N SER A 294 -18.18 -5.70 37.34
CA SER A 294 -18.64 -4.83 38.44
C SER A 294 -20.16 -4.93 38.66
N ARG A 295 -20.91 -5.00 37.56
CA ARG A 295 -22.36 -5.20 37.61
C ARG A 295 -22.72 -6.55 38.22
N HIS A 296 -22.09 -7.63 37.78
CA HIS A 296 -22.32 -8.97 38.29
C HIS A 296 -22.05 -9.07 39.80
N GLU A 297 -20.88 -8.61 40.26
CA GLU A 297 -20.53 -8.56 41.69
C GLU A 297 -21.56 -7.78 42.52
N GLY A 298 -22.11 -6.71 41.94
CA GLY A 298 -23.16 -5.93 42.56
C GLY A 298 -24.49 -6.64 42.70
N LEU A 299 -24.88 -7.41 41.68
CA LEU A 299 -26.10 -8.22 41.69
C LEU A 299 -25.97 -9.37 42.70
N ASP A 300 -24.82 -10.02 42.80
CA ASP A 300 -24.56 -11.09 43.77
C ASP A 300 -24.75 -10.60 45.22
N ILE A 301 -24.30 -9.37 45.53
CA ILE A 301 -24.51 -8.78 46.86
C ILE A 301 -26.00 -8.58 47.16
N ILE A 302 -26.80 -8.19 46.18
CA ILE A 302 -28.24 -8.01 46.33
C ILE A 302 -28.93 -9.37 46.46
N GLU A 303 -28.56 -10.35 45.65
CA GLU A 303 -29.09 -11.72 45.72
C GLU A 303 -28.88 -12.31 47.11
N ASN A 304 -27.66 -12.23 47.64
CA ASN A 304 -27.36 -12.64 49.01
C ASN A 304 -28.23 -11.91 50.05
N ALA A 305 -28.53 -10.62 49.86
CA ALA A 305 -29.40 -9.90 50.79
C ALA A 305 -30.87 -10.34 50.69
N VAL A 306 -31.33 -10.70 49.49
CA VAL A 306 -32.66 -11.25 49.25
C VAL A 306 -32.80 -12.62 49.92
N ASP A 307 -31.79 -13.48 49.82
CA ASP A 307 -31.77 -14.79 50.49
C ASP A 307 -31.81 -14.66 52.02
N ASN A 308 -31.33 -13.55 52.56
CA ASN A 308 -31.33 -13.23 53.98
C ASN A 308 -32.57 -12.43 54.45
N LEU A 309 -33.63 -12.34 53.64
CA LEU A 309 -34.91 -11.77 54.07
C LEU A 309 -35.55 -12.64 55.16
N ASP A 310 -35.71 -12.09 56.37
CA ASP A 310 -36.22 -12.85 57.51
C ASP A 310 -37.18 -12.02 58.37
N SER A 311 -38.48 -12.33 58.22
CA SER A 311 -39.56 -11.73 59.02
C SER A 311 -39.46 -11.99 60.52
N ARG A 312 -38.89 -13.13 60.94
CA ARG A 312 -38.72 -13.45 62.37
C ARG A 312 -37.60 -12.63 62.95
N SER A 313 -36.43 -12.59 62.30
CA SER A 313 -35.32 -11.73 62.73
C SER A 313 -35.73 -10.26 62.78
N ASP A 314 -36.44 -9.78 61.75
CA ASP A 314 -36.94 -8.41 61.71
C ASP A 314 -37.94 -8.11 62.84
N LYS A 315 -38.84 -9.05 63.17
CA LYS A 315 -39.73 -8.92 64.34
C LYS A 315 -38.94 -8.77 65.64
N HIS A 316 -37.90 -9.59 65.87
CA HIS A 316 -37.09 -9.50 67.08
C HIS A 316 -36.36 -8.15 67.16
N LYS A 317 -35.75 -7.69 66.06
CA LYS A 317 -35.11 -6.37 65.98
C LYS A 317 -36.08 -5.24 66.35
N ILE A 318 -37.32 -5.28 65.85
CA ILE A 318 -38.34 -4.27 66.17
C ILE A 318 -38.71 -4.32 67.66
N MET A 319 -38.90 -5.52 68.23
CA MET A 319 -39.21 -5.67 69.66
C MET A 319 -38.08 -5.14 70.53
N ASP A 320 -36.82 -5.41 70.17
CA ASP A 320 -35.64 -4.92 70.89
C ASP A 320 -35.49 -3.39 70.80
N MET A 321 -35.78 -2.81 69.63
CA MET A 321 -35.72 -1.35 69.41
C MET A 321 -36.76 -0.56 70.24
N HIS A 322 -37.87 -1.19 70.63
CA HIS A 322 -38.99 -0.55 71.34
C HIS A 322 -39.17 -1.02 72.79
N ASN A 323 -38.23 -1.79 73.34
CA ASN A 323 -38.28 -2.35 74.69
C ASN A 323 -37.67 -1.44 75.79
N GLN A 324 -37.66 -0.10 75.60
CA GLN A 324 -37.24 0.88 76.62
C GLN A 324 -38.41 1.61 77.25
#